data_AF-A0A1M3FVY3-F1
#
_entry.id   AF-A0A1M3FVY3-F1
#
_cell.length_a   1.000
_cell.length_b   1.000
_cell.length_c   1.000
_cell.angle_alpha   90.00
_cell.angle_beta   90.00
_cell.angle_gamma   90.00
#
_symmetry.space_group_name_H-M   'P 1'
#
loop_
_entity.id
_entity.type
_entity.pdbx_description
1 polymer ?
#
loop_
_entity_poly.entity_id
_entity_poly.type
_entity_poly.pdbx_seq_one_letter_code
_entity_poly.pdbx_strand_id
1 'polypeptide(L)'
;MFTPPDKTLIRYLLDNYIQLVLVENKQEYKRLRDSPSDDMNSNRQKRYDLELFEKNMAEKILQEYAYDVIVNKCPNCQQLARPPFARQCPHCFHSWHGNSASFKINHTMKLTGRGFYIIGKHVSGAIKAGMKIAFDQIGIAKTGAIMSFEFVRGPRGLKNIEEIGLEIEGLTEQEEKEISLNCPYLIPVPVVK
;
A
#
# COMPACT_ATOMS: atom_id res chain seq x y z
N MET A 1 9.15 10.46 -13.47
CA MET A 1 9.10 9.39 -14.51
C MET A 1 8.98 8.06 -13.79
N PHE A 2 7.88 7.34 -13.96
CA PHE A 2 7.74 5.98 -13.41
C PHE A 2 8.62 5.03 -14.23
N THR A 3 9.41 4.19 -13.55
CA THR A 3 10.06 3.05 -14.21
C THR A 3 8.98 2.07 -14.69
N PRO A 4 9.10 1.51 -15.90
CA PRO A 4 8.12 0.54 -16.39
C PRO A 4 8.05 -0.67 -15.43
N PRO A 5 6.84 -1.17 -15.13
CA PRO A 5 6.68 -2.25 -14.17
C PRO A 5 7.36 -3.53 -14.68
N ASP A 6 8.08 -4.22 -13.80
CA ASP A 6 8.63 -5.54 -14.13
C ASP A 6 7.52 -6.59 -14.28
N LYS A 7 7.86 -7.75 -14.82
CA LYS A 7 6.89 -8.85 -15.07
C LYS A 7 6.18 -9.32 -13.79
N THR A 8 6.85 -9.27 -12.64
CA THR A 8 6.29 -9.69 -11.36
C THR A 8 5.23 -8.71 -10.89
N LEU A 9 5.50 -7.41 -11.03
CA LEU A 9 4.59 -6.32 -10.71
C LEU A 9 3.41 -6.27 -11.70
N ILE A 10 3.66 -6.43 -13.01
CA ILE A 10 2.59 -6.54 -14.02
C ILE A 10 1.60 -7.62 -13.61
N ARG A 11 2.09 -8.83 -13.31
CA ARG A 11 1.24 -9.94 -12.92
C ARG A 11 0.47 -9.66 -11.64
N TYR A 12 1.13 -9.08 -10.64
CA TYR A 12 0.51 -8.67 -9.39
C TYR A 12 -0.67 -7.68 -9.62
N LEU A 13 -0.46 -6.68 -10.47
CA LEU A 13 -1.46 -5.66 -10.76
C LEU A 13 -2.68 -6.26 -11.46
N LEU A 14 -2.45 -7.10 -12.47
CA LEU A 14 -3.54 -7.74 -13.21
C LEU A 14 -4.32 -8.73 -12.35
N ASP A 15 -3.64 -9.51 -11.50
CA ASP A 15 -4.31 -10.50 -10.65
C ASP A 15 -5.21 -9.84 -9.57
N ASN A 16 -4.90 -8.61 -9.14
CA ASN A 16 -5.58 -7.98 -8.00
C ASN A 16 -6.40 -6.72 -8.34
N TYR A 17 -6.12 -6.06 -9.47
CA TYR A 17 -6.65 -4.73 -9.79
C TYR A 17 -7.19 -4.58 -11.21
N ILE A 18 -7.19 -5.63 -12.05
CA ILE A 18 -7.71 -5.56 -13.43
C ILE A 18 -9.16 -5.07 -13.51
N GLN A 19 -9.97 -5.29 -12.45
CA GLN A 19 -11.34 -4.80 -12.36
C GLN A 19 -11.47 -3.28 -12.39
N LEU A 20 -10.40 -2.53 -12.06
CA LEU A 20 -10.41 -1.07 -12.06
C LEU A 20 -10.45 -0.48 -13.47
N VAL A 21 -9.97 -1.21 -14.48
CA VAL A 21 -9.72 -0.67 -15.83
C VAL A 21 -10.91 -0.85 -16.79
N LEU A 22 -12.13 -1.08 -16.29
CA LEU A 22 -13.38 -1.42 -17.00
C LEU A 22 -13.56 -2.93 -17.34
N VAL A 23 -14.83 -3.36 -17.34
CA VAL A 23 -15.27 -4.75 -17.56
C VAL A 23 -14.84 -5.30 -18.93
N GLU A 24 -14.83 -4.45 -19.96
CA GLU A 24 -14.48 -4.81 -21.33
C GLU A 24 -13.03 -5.30 -21.45
N ASN A 25 -12.10 -4.65 -20.74
CA ASN A 25 -10.69 -5.03 -20.71
C ASN A 25 -10.46 -6.39 -20.02
N LYS A 26 -11.30 -6.74 -19.03
CA LYS A 26 -11.23 -8.07 -18.39
C LYS A 26 -11.68 -9.18 -19.34
N GLN A 27 -12.68 -8.91 -20.18
CA GLN A 27 -13.14 -9.87 -21.20
C GLN A 27 -12.12 -10.03 -22.32
N GLU A 28 -11.50 -8.94 -22.77
CA GLU A 28 -10.42 -8.98 -23.76
C GLU A 28 -9.18 -9.71 -23.23
N TYR A 29 -8.76 -9.44 -22.00
CA TYR A 29 -7.66 -10.16 -21.35
C TYR A 29 -7.93 -11.67 -21.31
N LYS A 30 -9.14 -12.07 -20.91
CA LYS A 30 -9.54 -13.47 -20.87
C LYS A 30 -9.53 -14.10 -22.26
N ARG A 31 -10.04 -13.38 -23.28
CA ARG A 31 -9.97 -13.81 -24.68
C ARG A 31 -8.53 -14.03 -25.13
N LEU A 32 -7.65 -13.03 -25.01
CA LEU A 32 -6.26 -13.14 -25.44
C LEU A 32 -5.51 -14.27 -24.72
N ARG A 33 -5.77 -14.48 -23.43
CA ARG A 33 -5.16 -15.56 -22.65
C ARG A 33 -5.64 -16.94 -23.11
N ASP A 34 -6.95 -17.12 -23.21
CA ASP A 34 -7.59 -18.42 -23.38
C ASP A 34 -7.78 -18.85 -24.85
N SER A 35 -7.58 -17.94 -25.83
CA SER A 35 -7.69 -18.27 -27.26
C SER A 35 -6.82 -19.47 -27.66
N PRO A 36 -7.33 -20.47 -28.39
CA PRO A 36 -6.50 -21.52 -28.97
C PRO A 36 -5.45 -20.94 -29.94
N SER A 37 -4.29 -21.60 -30.07
CA SER A 37 -3.33 -21.29 -31.14
C SER A 37 -3.08 -22.53 -31.98
N ASP A 38 -3.31 -22.44 -33.28
CA ASP A 38 -3.33 -23.59 -34.18
C ASP A 38 -1.97 -23.84 -34.87
N ASP A 39 -0.99 -22.92 -34.78
CA ASP A 39 0.37 -23.10 -35.30
C ASP A 39 1.48 -22.36 -34.51
N MET A 40 2.75 -22.57 -34.86
CA MET A 40 3.90 -22.03 -34.12
C MET A 40 4.08 -20.51 -34.28
N ASN A 41 3.77 -19.94 -35.45
CA ASN A 41 3.92 -18.50 -35.72
C ASN A 41 2.79 -17.69 -35.06
N SER A 42 1.56 -18.19 -35.12
CA SER A 42 0.41 -17.63 -34.40
C SER A 42 0.63 -17.64 -32.89
N ASN A 43 1.29 -18.67 -32.34
CA ASN A 43 1.61 -18.72 -30.92
C ASN A 43 2.65 -17.65 -30.52
N ARG A 44 3.65 -17.37 -31.36
CA ARG A 44 4.64 -16.31 -31.10
C ARG A 44 4.00 -14.93 -31.11
N GLN A 45 3.17 -14.64 -32.11
CA GLN A 45 2.45 -13.37 -32.22
C GLN A 45 1.48 -13.18 -31.04
N LYS A 46 0.69 -14.21 -30.73
CA LYS A 46 -0.24 -14.20 -29.60
C LYS A 46 0.47 -13.86 -28.28
N ARG A 47 1.64 -14.45 -28.02
CA ARG A 47 2.42 -14.17 -26.81
C ARG A 47 2.88 -12.71 -26.75
N TYR A 48 3.32 -12.16 -27.88
CA TYR A 48 3.72 -10.75 -27.97
C TYR A 48 2.52 -9.82 -27.69
N ASP A 49 1.37 -10.09 -28.30
CA ASP A 49 0.16 -9.28 -28.13
C ASP A 49 -0.34 -9.33 -26.69
N LEU A 50 -0.30 -10.51 -26.05
CA LEU A 50 -0.65 -10.66 -24.64
C LEU A 50 0.32 -9.90 -23.73
N GLU A 51 1.63 -10.01 -23.95
CA GLU A 51 2.63 -9.28 -23.14
C GLU A 51 2.48 -7.76 -23.28
N LEU A 52 2.20 -7.27 -24.50
CA LEU A 52 1.94 -5.86 -24.75
C LEU A 52 0.65 -5.38 -24.05
N PHE A 53 -0.42 -6.18 -24.14
CA PHE A 53 -1.68 -5.89 -23.46
C PHE A 53 -1.50 -5.85 -21.93
N GLU A 54 -0.83 -6.86 -21.35
CA GLU A 54 -0.56 -6.94 -19.91
C GLU A 54 0.22 -5.71 -19.42
N LYS A 55 1.24 -5.30 -20.17
CA LYS A 55 2.04 -4.12 -19.87
C LYS A 55 1.21 -2.83 -19.91
N ASN A 56 0.45 -2.61 -20.98
CA ASN A 56 -0.39 -1.42 -21.14
C ASN A 56 -1.44 -1.32 -20.02
N MET A 57 -2.05 -2.44 -19.64
CA MET A 57 -3.00 -2.48 -18.53
C MET A 57 -2.34 -2.18 -17.18
N ALA A 58 -1.17 -2.76 -16.91
CA ALA A 58 -0.42 -2.47 -15.69
C ALA A 58 -0.02 -0.99 -15.61
N GLU A 59 0.46 -0.40 -16.71
CA GLU A 59 0.78 1.03 -16.78
C GLU A 59 -0.46 1.88 -16.55
N LYS A 60 -1.60 1.54 -17.16
CA LYS A 60 -2.87 2.25 -16.94
C LYS A 60 -3.36 2.17 -15.50
N ILE A 61 -3.30 0.99 -14.88
CA ILE A 61 -3.61 0.81 -13.45
C ILE A 61 -2.75 1.73 -12.59
N LEU A 62 -1.44 1.78 -12.85
CA LEU A 62 -0.52 2.63 -12.09
C LEU A 62 -0.70 4.13 -12.38
N GLN A 63 -1.13 4.51 -13.58
CA GLN A 63 -1.32 5.92 -13.94
C GLN A 63 -2.65 6.49 -13.43
N GLU A 64 -3.74 5.76 -13.62
CA GLU A 64 -5.10 6.23 -13.32
C GLU A 64 -5.56 5.85 -11.91
N TYR A 65 -5.11 4.71 -11.40
CA TYR A 65 -5.56 4.12 -10.14
C TYR A 65 -4.41 3.92 -9.14
N ALA A 66 -3.34 4.72 -9.28
CA ALA A 66 -2.21 4.71 -8.35
C ALA A 66 -2.67 4.74 -6.89
N TYR A 67 -3.76 5.48 -6.65
CA TYR A 67 -4.31 5.70 -5.31
C TYR A 67 -4.99 4.47 -4.69
N ASP A 68 -5.45 3.54 -5.51
CA ASP A 68 -6.17 2.32 -5.10
C ASP A 68 -5.26 1.08 -5.08
N VAL A 69 -4.05 1.21 -5.62
CA VAL A 69 -3.09 0.11 -5.76
C VAL A 69 -2.18 0.02 -4.54
N ILE A 70 -2.32 -1.06 -3.78
CA ILE A 70 -1.39 -1.42 -2.71
C ILE A 70 -0.36 -2.37 -3.27
N VAL A 71 0.93 -2.04 -3.16
CA VAL A 71 2.07 -2.89 -3.52
C VAL A 71 2.68 -3.46 -2.24
N ASN A 72 2.22 -4.65 -1.83
CA ASN A 72 2.67 -5.26 -0.58
C ASN A 72 4.00 -5.98 -0.77
N LYS A 73 5.04 -5.55 -0.04
CA LYS A 73 6.34 -6.20 -0.01
C LYS A 73 6.60 -6.82 1.35
N CYS A 74 7.21 -7.99 1.35
CA CYS A 74 7.64 -8.65 2.58
C CYS A 74 8.66 -7.77 3.32
N PRO A 75 8.47 -7.47 4.61
CA PRO A 75 9.41 -6.65 5.37
C PRO A 75 10.79 -7.31 5.49
N ASN A 76 10.85 -8.64 5.51
CA ASN A 76 12.09 -9.40 5.66
C ASN A 76 12.90 -9.52 4.35
N CYS A 77 12.26 -9.88 3.24
CA CYS A 77 12.97 -10.17 1.98
C CYS A 77 12.66 -9.21 0.84
N GLN A 78 11.81 -8.20 1.06
CA GLN A 78 11.43 -7.15 0.10
C GLN A 78 10.78 -7.64 -1.21
N GLN A 79 10.46 -8.94 -1.30
CA GLN A 79 9.72 -9.51 -2.43
C GLN A 79 8.22 -9.23 -2.29
N LEU A 80 7.54 -9.13 -3.43
CA LEU A 80 6.10 -8.90 -3.54
C LEU A 80 5.30 -10.03 -2.88
N ALA A 81 4.51 -9.70 -1.86
CA ALA A 81 3.57 -10.62 -1.25
C ALA A 81 2.27 -10.62 -2.06
N ARG A 82 1.81 -11.80 -2.49
CA ARG A 82 0.47 -11.99 -3.10
C ARG A 82 -0.40 -12.70 -2.06
N PRO A 83 -1.60 -12.21 -1.68
CA PRO A 83 -2.36 -10.99 -2.09
C PRO A 83 -1.90 -9.64 -1.47
N PRO A 84 -2.48 -8.48 -1.86
CA PRO A 84 -2.13 -7.16 -1.32
C PRO A 84 -2.22 -7.04 0.20
N PHE A 85 -3.08 -7.81 0.83
CA PHE A 85 -3.26 -7.82 2.28
C PHE A 85 -2.66 -9.05 2.95
N ALA A 86 -1.79 -9.80 2.24
CA ALA A 86 -1.07 -10.94 2.81
C ALA A 86 -0.28 -10.50 4.05
N ARG A 87 -0.33 -11.36 5.08
CA ARG A 87 0.44 -11.23 6.33
C ARG A 87 1.51 -12.30 6.49
N GLN A 88 1.79 -13.03 5.43
CA GLN A 88 2.83 -14.04 5.35
C GLN A 88 3.47 -13.97 3.98
N CYS A 89 4.80 -14.02 3.94
CA CYS A 89 5.54 -14.01 2.68
C CYS A 89 5.50 -15.40 2.04
N PRO A 90 5.08 -15.55 0.78
CA PRO A 90 5.15 -16.85 0.10
C PRO A 90 6.59 -17.26 -0.28
N HIS A 91 7.55 -16.33 -0.24
CA HIS A 91 8.93 -16.57 -0.65
C HIS A 91 9.84 -16.98 0.52
N CYS A 92 9.77 -16.27 1.65
CA CYS A 92 10.61 -16.54 2.82
C CYS A 92 9.84 -17.03 4.05
N PHE A 93 8.52 -17.22 3.94
CA PHE A 93 7.62 -17.68 5.01
C PHE A 93 7.54 -16.80 6.26
N HIS A 94 8.22 -15.64 6.25
CA HIS A 94 8.11 -14.66 7.32
C HIS A 94 6.63 -14.25 7.52
N SER A 95 6.19 -14.28 8.77
CA SER A 95 4.82 -13.97 9.19
C SER A 95 4.82 -12.65 9.94
N TRP A 96 4.03 -11.70 9.45
CA TRP A 96 3.72 -10.43 10.14
C TRP A 96 2.26 -10.38 10.57
N HIS A 97 1.69 -11.55 10.90
CA HIS A 97 0.40 -11.66 11.58
C HIS A 97 0.38 -10.96 12.96
N GLY A 98 1.56 -10.69 13.55
CA GLY A 98 1.73 -10.03 14.85
C GLY A 98 1.30 -8.55 14.90
N ASN A 99 0.86 -7.96 13.78
CA ASN A 99 0.29 -6.63 13.75
C ASN A 99 -1.00 -6.62 14.60
N SER A 100 -0.96 -5.91 15.73
CA SER A 100 -2.09 -5.79 16.65
C SER A 100 -3.14 -4.83 16.13
N ALA A 101 -2.76 -3.90 15.24
CA ALA A 101 -3.66 -2.98 14.57
C ALA A 101 -3.10 -2.48 13.23
N SER A 102 -3.93 -1.71 12.52
CA SER A 102 -3.59 -1.02 11.27
C SER A 102 -4.14 0.40 11.31
N PHE A 103 -3.33 1.36 10.87
CA PHE A 103 -3.62 2.79 10.97
C PHE A 103 -3.30 3.51 9.66
N LYS A 104 -4.25 4.28 9.13
CA LYS A 104 -4.08 5.09 7.91
C LYS A 104 -3.69 6.52 8.29
N ILE A 105 -2.54 6.98 7.81
CA ILE A 105 -2.03 8.33 8.07
C ILE A 105 -2.56 9.29 7.00
N ASN A 106 -3.35 10.27 7.41
CA ASN A 106 -3.86 11.33 6.53
C ASN A 106 -3.08 12.63 6.68
N HIS A 107 -2.63 12.95 7.89
CA HIS A 107 -1.92 14.19 8.20
C HIS A 107 -0.78 13.93 9.20
N THR A 108 0.14 14.88 9.29
CA THR A 108 1.14 14.94 10.36
C THR A 108 1.15 16.33 10.98
N MET A 109 1.61 16.42 12.22
CA MET A 109 1.91 17.71 12.85
C MET A 109 3.01 17.55 13.88
N LYS A 110 3.89 18.54 13.99
CA LYS A 110 4.82 18.67 15.11
C LYS A 110 4.34 19.81 15.98
N LEU A 111 3.99 19.54 17.23
CA LEU A 111 3.50 20.54 18.16
C LEU A 111 4.64 21.04 19.03
N THR A 112 4.85 22.36 19.08
CA THR A 112 5.90 22.96 19.92
C THR A 112 5.71 22.58 21.38
N GLY A 113 6.75 22.02 22.01
CA GLY A 113 6.70 21.54 23.40
C GLY A 113 6.03 20.18 23.58
N ARG A 114 5.62 19.51 22.50
CA ARG A 114 5.13 18.12 22.48
C ARG A 114 5.87 17.32 21.40
N GLY A 115 5.43 16.09 21.15
CA GLY A 115 6.01 15.23 20.12
C GLY A 115 5.53 15.49 18.70
N PHE A 116 5.99 14.60 17.81
CA PHE A 116 5.51 14.46 16.45
C PHE A 116 4.26 13.59 16.42
N TYR A 117 3.21 14.05 15.74
CA TYR A 117 1.94 13.35 15.64
C TYR A 117 1.68 12.92 14.20
N ILE A 118 1.20 11.69 14.06
CA ILE A 118 0.53 11.23 12.85
C ILE A 118 -0.97 11.22 13.12
N ILE A 119 -1.77 11.68 12.17
CA ILE A 119 -3.21 11.83 12.31
C ILE A 119 -3.89 11.08 11.19
N GLY A 120 -4.96 10.37 11.52
CA GLY A 120 -5.79 9.73 10.52
C GLY A 120 -6.73 8.71 11.13
N LYS A 121 -6.93 7.59 10.44
CA LYS A 121 -8.00 6.65 10.75
C LYS A 121 -7.46 5.32 11.25
N HIS A 122 -8.03 4.86 12.35
CA HIS A 122 -7.94 3.47 12.73
C HIS A 122 -8.66 2.62 11.67
N VAL A 123 -7.97 1.59 11.17
CA VAL A 123 -8.51 0.69 10.14
C VAL A 123 -8.96 -0.63 10.76
N SER A 124 -8.15 -1.21 11.65
CA SER A 124 -8.49 -2.48 12.32
C SER A 124 -7.59 -2.74 13.53
N GLY A 125 -8.01 -3.68 14.39
CA GLY A 125 -7.27 -4.14 15.57
C GLY A 125 -7.31 -3.19 16.77
N ALA A 126 -6.50 -3.42 17.80
CA ALA A 126 -6.44 -2.56 18.97
C ALA A 126 -5.12 -1.77 19.01
N ILE A 127 -5.21 -0.45 19.11
CA ILE A 127 -4.06 0.45 19.31
C ILE A 127 -3.97 0.80 20.80
N LYS A 128 -2.76 0.75 21.36
CA LYS A 128 -2.48 1.13 22.75
C LYS A 128 -1.17 1.91 22.80
N ALA A 129 -1.03 2.79 23.79
CA ALA A 129 0.26 3.38 24.11
C ALA A 129 1.29 2.29 24.41
N GLY A 130 2.55 2.54 24.05
CA GLY A 130 3.66 1.59 24.11
C GLY A 130 3.79 0.65 22.90
N MET A 131 2.73 0.50 22.08
CA MET A 131 2.84 -0.18 20.80
C MET A 131 3.73 0.61 19.83
N LYS A 132 4.24 -0.05 18.80
CA LYS A 132 5.04 0.59 17.75
C LYS A 132 4.30 0.63 16.44
N ILE A 133 4.51 1.69 15.67
CA ILE A 133 4.07 1.77 14.29
C ILE A 133 5.27 1.52 13.38
N ALA A 134 5.12 0.65 12.37
CA ALA A 134 6.18 0.40 11.40
C ALA A 134 5.93 1.23 10.15
N PHE A 135 6.95 1.98 9.73
CA PHE A 135 6.88 2.88 8.58
C PHE A 135 7.48 2.26 7.30
N ASP A 136 7.84 0.98 7.35
CA ASP A 136 8.44 0.23 6.24
C ASP A 136 7.52 0.22 5.01
N GLN A 137 6.21 0.07 5.23
CA GLN A 137 5.21 0.08 4.18
C GLN A 137 5.07 1.44 3.46
N ILE A 138 5.61 2.50 4.05
CA ILE A 138 5.63 3.85 3.48
C ILE A 138 7.04 4.31 3.09
N GLY A 139 8.00 3.37 3.02
CA GLY A 139 9.35 3.61 2.51
C GLY A 139 10.40 3.96 3.56
N ILE A 140 10.04 4.00 4.85
CA ILE A 140 10.95 4.37 5.93
C ILE A 140 11.25 3.14 6.78
N ALA A 141 12.49 2.65 6.74
CA ALA A 141 12.92 1.43 7.44
C ALA A 141 13.08 1.65 8.96
N LYS A 142 12.03 2.14 9.62
CA LYS A 142 12.01 2.52 11.04
C LYS A 142 10.67 2.20 11.69
N THR A 143 10.69 2.05 13.00
CA THR A 143 9.49 1.98 13.84
C THR A 143 9.46 3.12 14.84
N GLY A 144 8.30 3.74 15.05
CA GLY A 144 8.10 4.73 16.11
C GLY A 144 7.21 4.19 17.23
N ALA A 145 7.49 4.54 18.48
CA ALA A 145 6.66 4.18 19.63
C ALA A 145 5.46 5.12 19.75
N ILE A 146 4.28 4.57 19.98
CA ILE A 146 3.06 5.32 20.23
C ILE A 146 3.06 5.73 21.71
N MET A 147 3.28 7.00 21.98
CA MET A 147 3.35 7.54 23.34
C MET A 147 1.97 7.83 23.89
N SER A 148 1.10 8.40 23.05
CA SER A 148 -0.25 8.77 23.40
C SER A 148 -1.15 8.77 22.16
N PHE A 149 -2.46 8.85 22.38
CA PHE A 149 -3.42 9.08 21.30
C PHE A 149 -4.51 10.06 21.72
N GLU A 150 -4.94 10.89 20.79
CA GLU A 150 -5.91 11.96 20.99
C GLU A 150 -7.00 11.90 19.92
N PHE A 151 -8.23 12.23 20.30
CA PHE A 151 -9.32 12.35 19.32
C PHE A 151 -9.28 13.76 18.71
N VAL A 152 -9.13 13.83 17.40
CA VAL A 152 -9.10 15.09 16.67
C VAL A 152 -10.54 15.56 16.47
N ARG A 153 -10.94 16.62 17.17
CA ARG A 153 -12.27 17.22 17.00
C ARG A 153 -12.21 18.33 15.96
N GLY A 154 -13.08 18.25 14.96
CA GLY A 154 -13.28 19.34 13.99
C GLY A 154 -13.89 20.60 14.62
N PRO A 155 -13.85 21.75 13.92
CA PRO A 155 -14.52 22.97 14.34
C PRO A 155 -16.01 22.72 14.59
N ARG A 156 -16.57 23.37 15.63
CA ARG A 156 -18.00 23.27 15.97
C ARG A 156 -18.87 23.55 14.74
N GLY A 157 -19.62 22.55 14.28
CA GLY A 157 -20.58 22.66 13.17
C GLY A 157 -20.24 21.85 11.91
N LEU A 158 -19.03 21.30 11.78
CA LEU A 158 -18.68 20.35 10.73
C LEU A 158 -18.83 18.91 11.23
N LYS A 159 -19.53 18.08 10.43
CA LYS A 159 -19.77 16.65 10.68
C LYS A 159 -18.44 15.94 10.99
N ASN A 160 -18.37 15.35 12.19
CA ASN A 160 -17.53 14.24 12.63
C ASN A 160 -16.24 14.01 11.83
N ILE A 161 -15.17 14.72 12.18
CA ILE A 161 -13.82 14.24 11.87
C ILE A 161 -13.53 13.16 12.91
N GLU A 162 -13.77 11.89 12.58
CA GLU A 162 -13.40 10.72 13.40
C GLU A 162 -11.93 10.35 13.13
N GLU A 163 -11.03 11.30 13.36
CA GLU A 163 -9.60 11.05 13.26
C GLU A 163 -8.97 10.96 14.64
N ILE A 164 -7.92 10.15 14.70
CA ILE A 164 -7.11 9.92 15.90
C ILE A 164 -5.73 10.47 15.58
N GLY A 165 -5.19 11.30 16.47
CA GLY A 165 -3.78 11.66 16.48
C GLY A 165 -3.01 10.68 17.35
N LEU A 166 -1.91 10.14 16.85
CA LEU A 166 -0.98 9.30 17.59
C LEU A 166 0.33 10.06 17.75
N GLU A 167 0.77 10.27 19.00
CA GLU A 167 2.09 10.83 19.29
C GLU A 167 3.14 9.75 19.10
N ILE A 168 4.16 10.05 18.27
CA ILE A 168 5.20 9.11 17.88
C ILE A 168 6.55 9.58 18.42
N GLU A 169 7.25 8.67 19.10
CA GLU A 169 8.64 8.84 19.54
C GLU A 169 9.58 7.87 18.82
N GLY A 170 10.88 8.20 18.75
CA GLY A 170 11.91 7.32 18.21
C GLY A 170 12.26 7.55 16.74
N LEU A 171 11.70 8.60 16.15
CA LEU A 171 12.06 9.14 14.84
C LEU A 171 13.07 10.28 14.97
N THR A 172 13.94 10.43 13.98
CA THR A 172 14.79 11.60 13.79
C THR A 172 14.02 12.73 13.11
N GLU A 173 14.49 13.98 13.24
CA GLU A 173 13.86 15.11 12.56
C GLU A 173 13.80 14.96 11.03
N GLN A 174 14.79 14.27 10.45
CA GLN A 174 14.81 13.99 9.02
C GLN A 174 13.70 13.01 8.63
N GLU A 175 13.49 11.94 9.41
CA GLU A 175 12.41 10.97 9.19
C GLU A 175 11.04 11.62 9.40
N GLU A 176 10.85 12.43 10.45
CA GLU A 176 9.60 13.18 10.67
C GLU A 176 9.26 14.09 9.48
N LYS A 177 10.27 14.77 8.94
CA LYS A 177 10.12 15.64 7.77
C LYS A 177 9.78 14.83 6.53
N GLU A 178 10.40 13.68 6.34
CA GLU A 178 10.10 12.76 5.23
C GLU A 178 8.66 12.25 5.30
N ILE A 179 8.20 11.82 6.48
CA ILE A 179 6.81 11.39 6.70
C ILE A 179 5.83 12.52 6.37
N SER A 180 6.15 13.74 6.81
CA SER A 180 5.29 14.90 6.63
C SER A 180 5.19 15.33 5.17
N LEU A 181 6.30 15.29 4.42
CA LEU A 181 6.34 15.69 3.00
C LEU A 181 5.56 14.74 2.09
N ASN A 182 5.45 13.47 2.48
CA ASN A 182 4.81 12.43 1.67
C ASN A 182 3.37 12.10 2.13
N CYS A 183 2.86 12.77 3.16
CA CYS A 183 1.46 12.63 3.56
C CYS A 183 0.50 13.30 2.56
N PRO A 184 -0.71 12.75 2.36
CA PRO A 184 -1.29 11.59 3.04
C PRO A 184 -0.75 10.25 2.53
N TYR A 185 -0.66 9.26 3.41
CA TYR A 185 -0.32 7.89 3.02
C TYR A 185 -1.57 7.06 2.74
N LEU A 186 -1.55 6.39 1.60
CA LEU A 186 -2.67 5.59 1.13
C LEU A 186 -2.69 4.21 1.77
N ILE A 187 -1.50 3.67 1.98
CA ILE A 187 -1.29 2.37 2.59
C ILE A 187 -1.37 2.54 4.11
N PRO A 188 -2.31 1.86 4.79
CA PRO A 188 -2.32 1.82 6.24
C PRO A 188 -1.05 1.17 6.76
N VAL A 189 -0.37 1.85 7.67
CA VAL A 189 0.81 1.32 8.34
C VAL A 189 0.41 0.35 9.46
N PRO A 190 1.20 -0.72 9.67
CA PRO A 190 0.92 -1.67 10.73
C PRO A 190 1.34 -1.12 12.09
N VAL A 191 0.53 -1.45 13.10
CA VAL A 191 0.83 -1.23 14.52
C VAL A 191 1.14 -2.58 15.15
N VAL A 192 2.33 -2.71 15.73
CA VAL A 192 2.89 -3.92 16.34
C VAL A 192 3.08 -3.72 17.84
N LYS A 193 3.15 -4.82 18.60
CA LYS A 193 3.49 -4.76 20.03
C LYS A 193 4.94 -4.36 20.26
#